data_AF-A0A6G2DA34-F1
#
_entry.id   AF-A0A6G2DA34-F1
#
_cell.length_a   1.000
_cell.length_b   1.000
_cell.length_c   1.000
_cell.angle_alpha   90.00
_cell.angle_beta   90.00
_cell.angle_gamma   90.00
#
_symmetry.space_group_name_H-M   'P 1'
#
loop_
_entity.id
_entity.type
_entity.pdbx_description
1 polymer ?
#
loop_
_entity_poly.entity_id
_entity_poly.type
_entity_poly.pdbx_seq_one_letter_code
_entity_poly.pdbx_strand_id
1 'polypeptide(L)'
;MTRENIKLFSEMHAEPSWLADLRQKAFDKIETLELPVIERVKFHRWNLGDGTITENEPSANVPDFTALDHHLKLVQVGTQTVFEQTPVELAEQGVVFTDFHSALEEIP
;
A
#
# COMPACT_ATOMS: atom_id res chain seq x y z
N MET A 1 13.04 -7.51 -9.03
CA MET A 1 12.88 -7.46 -7.56
C MET A 1 13.86 -8.41 -6.89
N THR A 2 14.66 -7.95 -5.93
CA THR A 2 15.58 -8.80 -5.15
C THR A 2 15.13 -8.85 -3.69
N ARG A 3 15.62 -9.87 -2.97
CA ARG A 3 15.34 -10.07 -1.56
C ARG A 3 15.87 -8.90 -0.71
N GLU A 4 17.06 -8.40 -1.07
CA GLU A 4 17.70 -7.25 -0.45
C GLU A 4 16.88 -5.97 -0.64
N ASN A 5 16.32 -5.74 -1.82
CA ASN A 5 15.51 -4.54 -2.08
C ASN A 5 14.21 -4.54 -1.26
N ILE A 6 13.59 -5.70 -1.06
CA ILE A 6 12.40 -5.83 -0.19
C ILE A 6 12.78 -5.57 1.27
N LYS A 7 13.93 -6.07 1.71
CA LYS A 7 14.42 -5.81 3.07
C LYS A 7 14.69 -4.33 3.30
N LEU A 8 15.38 -3.67 2.37
CA LEU A 8 15.66 -2.25 2.43
C LEU A 8 14.35 -1.44 2.44
N PHE A 9 13.37 -1.82 1.62
CA PHE A 9 12.05 -1.18 1.62
C PHE A 9 11.38 -1.24 3.00
N SER A 10 11.35 -2.42 3.63
CA SER A 10 10.80 -2.59 4.99
C SER A 10 11.55 -1.75 6.03
N GLU A 11 12.88 -1.68 5.95
CA GLU A 11 13.70 -0.86 6.85
C GLU A 11 13.45 0.64 6.65
N MET A 12 13.31 1.11 5.41
CA MET A 12 12.98 2.50 5.08
C MET A 12 11.62 2.93 5.63
N HIS A 13 10.65 2.01 5.62
CA HIS A 13 9.31 2.22 6.17
C HIS A 13 9.19 1.77 7.63
N ALA A 14 10.30 1.56 8.35
CA ALA A 14 10.32 1.17 9.76
C ALA A 14 9.34 0.03 10.10
N GLU A 15 9.13 -0.92 9.17
CA GLU A 15 8.10 -1.94 9.33
C GLU A 15 8.40 -2.85 10.53
N PRO A 16 7.38 -3.31 11.27
CA PRO A 16 7.58 -4.26 12.35
C PRO A 16 8.18 -5.56 11.82
N SER A 17 9.01 -6.21 12.65
CA SER A 17 9.79 -7.38 12.23
C SER A 17 8.95 -8.51 11.66
N TRP A 18 7.74 -8.72 12.20
CA TRP A 18 6.82 -9.73 11.72
C TRP A 18 6.37 -9.49 10.27
N LEU A 19 6.20 -8.22 9.87
CA LEU A 19 5.77 -7.84 8.52
C LEU A 19 6.94 -7.94 7.55
N ALA A 20 8.12 -7.47 7.95
CA ALA A 20 9.35 -7.65 7.19
C ALA A 20 9.59 -9.15 6.91
N ASP A 21 9.50 -10.00 7.92
CA ASP A 21 9.62 -11.46 7.78
C ASP A 21 8.53 -12.05 6.86
N LEU A 22 7.30 -11.54 6.95
CA LEU A 22 6.19 -11.98 6.09
C LEU A 22 6.45 -11.65 4.62
N ARG A 23 6.97 -10.45 4.31
CA ARG A 23 7.35 -10.07 2.94
C ARG A 23 8.45 -10.97 2.39
N GLN A 24 9.43 -11.32 3.22
CA GLN A 24 10.51 -12.24 2.86
C GLN A 24 9.98 -13.65 2.53
N LYS A 25 9.04 -14.16 3.34
CA LYS A 25 8.36 -15.44 3.07
C LYS A 25 7.48 -15.37 1.82
N ALA A 26 6.82 -14.23 1.58
CA ALA A 26 6.02 -14.01 0.38
C ALA A 26 6.90 -14.03 -0.88
N PHE A 27 8.09 -13.42 -0.81
CA PHE A 27 9.05 -13.46 -1.92
C PHE A 27 9.45 -14.89 -2.29
N ASP A 28 9.70 -15.77 -1.32
CA ASP A 28 9.99 -17.19 -1.57
C ASP A 28 8.84 -17.92 -2.29
N LYS A 29 7.60 -17.47 -2.08
CA LYS A 29 6.43 -18.07 -2.72
C LYS A 29 6.28 -17.67 -4.18
N ILE A 30 6.76 -16.49 -4.59
CA ILE A 30 6.60 -15.96 -5.95
C ILE A 30 7.15 -16.95 -6.99
N GLU A 31 8.28 -17.60 -6.71
CA GLU A 31 8.88 -18.56 -7.64
C GLU A 31 8.04 -19.84 -7.82
N THR A 32 7.26 -20.21 -6.80
CA THR A 32 6.54 -21.49 -6.76
C THR A 32 5.06 -21.39 -7.12
N LEU A 33 4.48 -20.19 -7.05
CA LEU A 33 3.06 -19.98 -7.30
C LEU A 33 2.78 -19.90 -8.80
N GLU A 34 1.80 -20.66 -9.25
CA GLU A 34 1.31 -20.57 -10.63
C GLU A 34 0.62 -19.22 -10.86
N LEU A 35 0.80 -18.67 -12.07
CA LEU A 35 0.07 -17.48 -12.48
C LEU A 35 -1.44 -17.78 -12.54
N PRO A 36 -2.31 -16.81 -12.19
CA PRO A 36 -3.75 -17.04 -12.20
C PRO A 36 -4.26 -17.35 -13.61
N VAL A 37 -5.18 -18.30 -13.73
CA VAL A 37 -5.83 -18.59 -15.00
C VAL A 37 -6.98 -17.61 -15.21
N ILE A 38 -6.84 -16.70 -16.19
CA ILE A 38 -7.89 -15.76 -16.59
C ILE A 38 -8.48 -16.23 -17.94
N GLU A 39 -9.67 -16.85 -17.90
CA GLU A 39 -10.24 -17.55 -19.06
C GLU A 39 -10.45 -16.67 -20.30
N ARG A 40 -10.87 -15.41 -20.10
CA ARG A 40 -11.28 -14.51 -21.18
C ARG A 40 -10.22 -13.52 -21.63
N VAL A 41 -9.02 -13.53 -21.02
CA VAL A 41 -7.96 -12.54 -21.31
C VAL A 41 -6.59 -13.21 -21.36
N LYS A 42 -5.85 -12.99 -22.45
CA LYS A 42 -4.43 -13.36 -22.56
C LYS A 42 -3.56 -12.24 -22.00
N PHE A 43 -3.28 -12.28 -20.70
CA PHE A 43 -2.49 -11.25 -20.01
C PHE A 43 -0.98 -11.55 -19.95
N HIS A 44 -0.53 -12.71 -20.46
CA HIS A 44 0.89 -13.12 -20.48
C HIS A 44 1.83 -12.14 -21.20
N ARG A 45 1.31 -11.26 -22.06
CA ARG A 45 2.09 -10.23 -22.77
C ARG A 45 1.94 -8.84 -22.16
N TRP A 46 1.19 -8.71 -21.07
CA TRP A 46 1.01 -7.43 -20.39
C TRP A 46 2.30 -7.09 -19.67
N ASN A 47 2.67 -5.81 -19.72
CA ASN A 47 3.75 -5.30 -18.90
C ASN A 47 3.23 -5.14 -17.46
N LEU A 48 3.40 -6.19 -16.65
CA LEU A 48 3.01 -6.19 -15.23
C LEU A 48 4.07 -5.52 -14.34
N GLY A 49 5.00 -4.77 -14.94
CA GLY A 49 6.15 -4.18 -14.27
C GLY A 49 7.41 -5.05 -14.41
N ASP A 50 8.55 -4.46 -14.09
CA ASP A 50 9.89 -5.09 -14.08
C ASP A 50 10.32 -5.56 -12.68
N GLY A 51 9.41 -5.42 -11.70
CA GLY A 51 9.67 -5.73 -10.30
C GLY A 51 10.64 -4.76 -9.64
N THR A 52 10.76 -3.53 -10.14
CA THR A 52 11.36 -2.43 -9.38
C THR A 52 10.40 -1.96 -8.29
N ILE A 53 10.97 -1.59 -7.14
CA ILE A 53 10.23 -0.96 -6.04
C ILE A 53 10.58 0.52 -6.13
N THR A 54 9.56 1.36 -6.29
CA THR A 54 9.71 2.80 -6.46
C THR A 54 8.67 3.52 -5.62
N GLU A 55 9.06 4.64 -5.04
CA GLU A 55 8.13 5.58 -4.44
C GLU A 55 7.79 6.69 -5.44
N ASN A 56 6.55 7.16 -5.37
CA ASN A 56 6.11 8.29 -6.15
C ASN A 56 6.50 9.58 -5.43
N GLU A 57 7.05 10.53 -6.20
CA GLU A 57 7.18 11.91 -5.76
C GLU A 57 5.81 12.50 -5.41
N PRO A 58 5.69 13.33 -4.35
CA PRO A 58 4.44 14.01 -4.03
C PRO A 58 3.91 14.81 -5.22
N SER A 59 2.67 14.52 -5.63
CA SER A 59 2.00 15.27 -6.70
C SER A 59 1.12 16.35 -6.11
N ALA A 60 1.26 17.59 -6.62
CA ALA A 60 0.34 18.68 -6.30
C ALA A 60 -0.96 18.63 -7.13
N ASN A 61 -1.04 17.76 -8.15
CA ASN A 61 -2.18 17.63 -9.05
C ASN A 61 -3.25 16.69 -8.47
N VAL A 62 -3.62 16.92 -7.22
CA VAL A 62 -4.67 16.16 -6.53
C VAL A 62 -5.98 16.94 -6.71
N PRO A 63 -7.04 16.34 -7.28
CA PRO A 63 -8.35 16.97 -7.34
C PRO A 63 -8.82 17.41 -5.95
N ASP A 64 -9.65 18.44 -5.89
CA ASP A 64 -10.23 18.87 -4.62
C ASP A 64 -11.28 17.85 -4.13
N PHE A 65 -10.92 17.10 -3.09
CA PHE A 65 -11.80 16.11 -2.45
C PHE A 65 -12.56 16.67 -1.24
N THR A 66 -12.47 17.99 -0.97
CA THR A 66 -13.15 18.64 0.17
C THR A 66 -14.66 18.83 -0.06
N ALA A 67 -15.14 18.70 -1.30
CA ALA A 67 -16.54 18.96 -1.67
C ALA A 67 -17.57 17.90 -1.20
N LEU A 68 -17.12 16.73 -0.72
CA LEU A 68 -17.99 15.70 -0.14
C LEU A 68 -18.03 15.87 1.38
N ASP A 69 -19.13 16.30 1.98
CA ASP A 69 -19.15 16.58 3.43
C ASP A 69 -19.11 15.30 4.29
N HIS A 70 -18.49 15.39 5.48
CA HIS A 70 -18.54 14.46 6.63
C HIS A 70 -18.45 12.94 6.39
N HIS A 71 -17.75 12.47 5.36
CA HIS A 71 -17.46 11.05 5.16
C HIS A 71 -16.02 10.68 5.52
N LEU A 72 -15.81 9.40 5.86
CA LEU A 72 -14.47 8.79 5.89
C LEU A 72 -13.85 8.91 4.50
N LYS A 73 -12.64 9.47 4.41
CA LYS A 73 -11.92 9.60 3.14
C LYS A 73 -10.45 9.34 3.30
N LEU A 74 -9.94 8.43 2.49
CA LEU A 74 -8.53 8.16 2.32
C LEU A 74 -8.24 8.33 0.84
N VAL A 75 -7.40 9.31 0.51
CA VAL A 75 -7.00 9.59 -0.87
C VAL A 75 -5.52 9.30 -0.99
N GLN A 76 -5.17 8.42 -1.91
CA GLN A 76 -3.80 8.06 -2.21
C GLN A 76 -3.51 8.23 -3.69
N VAL A 77 -2.32 8.74 -4.01
CA VAL A 77 -1.82 8.90 -5.38
C VAL A 77 -0.46 8.23 -5.47
N GLY A 78 -0.40 7.12 -6.20
CA GLY A 78 0.79 6.29 -6.22
C GLY A 78 1.05 5.68 -4.85
N THR A 79 2.25 5.87 -4.31
CA THR A 79 2.64 5.44 -2.96
C THR A 79 2.38 6.47 -1.86
N GLN A 80 1.76 7.62 -2.17
CA GLN A 80 1.60 8.72 -1.22
C GLN A 80 0.15 8.85 -0.75
N THR A 81 -0.04 9.01 0.56
CA THR A 81 -1.30 9.47 1.14
C THR A 81 -1.38 11.00 1.02
N VAL A 82 -2.38 11.50 0.29
CA VAL A 82 -2.53 12.93 0.01
C VAL A 82 -3.65 13.58 0.82
N PHE A 83 -4.57 12.78 1.36
CA PHE A 83 -5.65 13.26 2.22
C PHE A 83 -6.21 12.13 3.09
N GLU A 84 -6.38 12.41 4.38
CA GLU A 84 -7.11 11.57 5.32
C GLU A 84 -8.17 12.40 6.05
N GLN A 85 -9.36 11.85 6.20
CA GLN A 85 -10.43 12.45 6.97
C GLN A 85 -11.20 11.37 7.73
N THR A 86 -11.25 11.55 9.03
CA THR A 86 -12.06 10.74 9.95
C THR A 86 -12.97 11.67 10.75
N PRO A 87 -14.31 11.54 10.64
CA PRO A 87 -15.25 12.28 11.48
C PRO A 87 -14.94 12.08 12.96
N VAL A 88 -15.01 13.17 13.74
CA VAL A 88 -14.63 13.17 15.17
C VAL A 88 -15.48 12.18 15.96
N GLU A 89 -16.76 12.07 15.64
CA GLU A 89 -17.70 11.16 16.32
C GLU A 89 -17.30 9.69 16.15
N LEU A 90 -16.67 9.33 15.03
CA LEU A 90 -16.17 7.99 14.78
C LEU A 90 -14.81 7.76 15.44
N ALA A 91 -13.93 8.76 15.42
CA ALA A 91 -12.65 8.69 16.11
C ALA A 91 -12.84 8.52 17.63
N GLU A 92 -13.80 9.23 18.23
CA GLU A 92 -14.16 9.08 19.66
C GLU A 92 -14.74 7.70 19.99
N GLN A 93 -15.33 7.01 19.01
CA GLN A 93 -15.79 5.62 19.15
C GLN A 93 -14.66 4.58 18.95
N GLY A 94 -13.42 5.04 18.73
CA GLY A 94 -12.26 4.17 18.53
C GLY A 94 -12.11 3.66 17.09
N VAL A 95 -12.77 4.28 16.11
CA VAL A 95 -12.55 3.95 14.70
C VAL A 95 -11.20 4.47 14.26
N VAL A 96 -10.31 3.56 13.85
CA VAL A 96 -9.04 3.89 13.20
C VAL A 96 -9.22 3.78 11.69
N PHE A 97 -9.02 4.88 10.99
CA PHE A 97 -9.14 4.97 9.54
C PHE A 97 -8.00 5.81 8.99
N THR A 98 -6.96 5.13 8.50
CA THR A 98 -5.69 5.70 8.05
C THR A 98 -5.04 4.74 7.04
N ASP A 99 -3.98 5.17 6.36
CA ASP A 99 -3.22 4.35 5.43
C ASP A 99 -2.48 3.19 6.09
N PHE A 100 -1.98 2.26 5.27
CA PHE A 100 -1.37 1.03 5.74
C PHE A 100 -0.09 1.27 6.56
N HIS A 101 0.72 2.27 6.23
CA HIS A 101 1.96 2.53 6.95
C HIS A 101 1.67 3.15 8.31
N SER A 102 0.81 4.17 8.34
CA SER A 102 0.33 4.80 9.58
C SER A 102 -0.40 3.79 10.49
N ALA A 103 -1.16 2.86 9.92
CA ALA A 103 -1.84 1.81 10.68
C ALA A 103 -0.87 0.88 11.44
N LEU A 104 0.34 0.64 10.91
CA LEU A 104 1.36 -0.18 11.57
C LEU A 104 2.00 0.54 12.76
N GLU A 105 1.95 1.88 12.81
CA GLU A 105 2.41 2.65 13.96
C GLU A 105 1.35 2.72 15.05
N GLU A 106 0.09 2.93 14.66
CA GLU A 106 -1.06 3.02 15.57
C GLU A 106 -1.42 1.65 16.19
N ILE A 107 -1.34 0.56 15.40
CA ILE A 107 -1.68 -0.80 15.80
C ILE A 107 -0.61 -1.79 15.27
N PRO A 108 0.54 -1.90 15.95
CA PRO A 108 1.69 -2.72 15.51
C PRO A 108 1.50 -4.24 15.62
#